data_AF-A0A7W8E5S3-F1
#
_entry.id   AF-A0A7W8E5S3-F1
#
_cell.length_a   1.000
_cell.length_b   1.000
_cell.length_c   1.000
_cell.angle_alpha   90.00
_cell.angle_beta   90.00
_cell.angle_gamma   90.00
#
_symmetry.space_group_name_H-M   'P 1'
#
loop_
_entity.id
_entity.type
_entity.pdbx_description
1 polymer ?
#
loop_
_entity_poly.entity_id
_entity_poly.type
_entity_poly.pdbx_seq_one_letter_code
_entity_poly.pdbx_strand_id
1 'polypeptide(L)'
;MRIREIAQARVRYKYRKICVLLNREGRDVSKYLVYRLCKEEGPMLKRTKPAGRRKAARLREDKVKPTGPDEAWSMDFVSDQLQDGTRSVR
;
A
#
# COMPACT_ATOMS: atom_id res chain seq x y z
N MET A 1 -7.03 -10.42 -27.46
CA MET A 1 -5.73 -9.82 -27.09
C MET A 1 -5.22 -10.49 -25.83
N ARG A 2 -4.04 -11.13 -25.87
CA ARG A 2 -3.49 -11.93 -24.75
C ARG A 2 -3.44 -11.20 -23.40
N ILE A 3 -3.17 -9.90 -23.44
CA ILE A 3 -3.14 -9.03 -22.25
C ILE A 3 -4.50 -8.98 -21.55
N ARG A 4 -5.59 -8.93 -22.32
CA ARG A 4 -6.98 -8.90 -21.82
C ARG A 4 -7.37 -10.23 -21.19
N GLU A 5 -6.96 -11.34 -21.79
CA GLU A 5 -7.19 -12.69 -21.22
C GLU A 5 -6.49 -12.83 -19.86
N ILE A 6 -5.21 -12.44 -19.76
CA ILE A 6 -4.45 -12.51 -18.50
C ILE A 6 -5.05 -11.58 -17.45
N ALA A 7 -5.46 -10.37 -17.85
CA ALA A 7 -6.13 -9.40 -16.98
C ALA A 7 -7.45 -9.94 -16.42
N GLN A 8 -8.27 -10.58 -17.26
CA GLN A 8 -9.57 -11.14 -16.90
C GLN A 8 -9.43 -12.40 -16.04
N ALA A 9 -8.54 -13.32 -16.42
CA ALA A 9 -8.31 -14.57 -15.68
C ALA A 9 -7.70 -14.33 -14.29
N ARG A 10 -6.98 -13.21 -14.10
CA ARG A 10 -6.27 -12.91 -12.84
C ARG A 10 -6.52 -11.47 -12.38
N VAL A 11 -7.75 -11.21 -11.93
CA VAL A 11 -8.27 -9.90 -11.46
C VAL A 11 -7.36 -9.16 -10.45
N ARG A 12 -6.47 -9.85 -9.72
CA ARG A 12 -5.52 -9.22 -8.78
C ARG A 12 -4.21 -8.73 -9.42
N TYR A 13 -3.93 -9.08 -10.67
CA TYR A 13 -2.64 -8.83 -11.29
C TYR A 13 -2.60 -7.40 -11.84
N LYS A 14 -1.61 -6.64 -11.39
CA LYS A 14 -1.31 -5.31 -11.96
C LYS A 14 -0.46 -5.46 -13.21
N TYR A 15 -0.40 -4.41 -14.03
CA TYR A 15 0.35 -4.36 -15.31
C TYR A 15 1.79 -4.93 -15.23
N ARG A 16 2.52 -4.73 -14.12
CA ARG A 16 3.87 -5.31 -13.91
C ARG A 16 3.86 -6.84 -13.94
N LYS A 17 2.87 -7.47 -13.30
CA LYS A 17 2.78 -8.93 -13.24
C LYS A 17 2.31 -9.53 -14.57
N ILE A 18 1.48 -8.78 -15.30
CA ILE A 18 1.08 -9.11 -16.67
C ILE A 18 2.30 -9.06 -17.61
N CYS A 19 3.14 -8.03 -17.52
CA CYS A 19 4.39 -7.91 -18.29
C CYS A 19 5.33 -9.11 -18.08
N VAL A 20 5.52 -9.56 -16.83
CA VAL A 20 6.33 -10.76 -16.53
C VAL A 20 5.74 -12.03 -17.17
N LEU A 21 4.42 -12.19 -17.14
CA LEU A 21 3.77 -13.35 -17.76
C LEU A 21 3.94 -13.36 -19.28
N LEU A 22 3.79 -12.20 -19.92
CA LEU A 22 3.98 -12.09 -21.37
C LEU A 22 5.42 -12.36 -21.78
N ASN A 23 6.40 -11.87 -21.01
CA ASN A 23 7.81 -12.15 -21.28
C ASN A 23 8.15 -13.64 -21.10
N ARG A 24 7.50 -14.32 -20.16
CA ARG A 24 7.62 -15.79 -20.01
C ARG A 24 6.98 -16.56 -21.17
N GLU A 25 5.98 -15.98 -21.82
CA GLU A 25 5.39 -16.51 -23.07
C GLU A 25 6.22 -16.15 -24.31
N GLY A 26 7.42 -15.55 -24.14
CA GLY A 26 8.31 -15.18 -25.23
C GLY A 26 7.92 -13.89 -25.97
N ARG A 27 6.90 -13.16 -25.49
CA ARG A 27 6.59 -11.83 -26.00
C ARG A 27 7.46 -10.83 -25.25
N ASP A 28 8.50 -10.31 -25.88
CA ASP A 28 9.32 -9.24 -25.29
C ASP A 28 8.53 -7.93 -25.29
N VAL A 29 7.81 -7.66 -24.20
CA VAL A 29 6.95 -6.49 -24.06
C VAL A 29 7.42 -5.57 -22.94
N SER A 30 7.62 -4.31 -23.29
CA SER A 30 7.96 -3.27 -22.32
C SER A 30 6.84 -3.03 -21.30
N LYS A 31 7.22 -2.85 -20.04
CA LYS A 31 6.31 -2.48 -18.94
C LYS A 31 5.46 -1.24 -19.24
N TYR A 32 5.97 -0.30 -20.05
CA TYR A 32 5.28 0.93 -20.42
C TYR A 32 4.18 0.68 -21.46
N LEU A 33 4.38 -0.25 -22.39
CA LEU A 33 3.37 -0.66 -23.37
C LEU A 33 2.20 -1.34 -22.66
N VAL A 34 2.49 -2.28 -21.76
CA VAL A 34 1.46 -2.95 -20.95
C VAL A 34 0.71 -1.94 -20.08
N TYR A 35 1.42 -0.97 -19.48
CA TYR A 35 0.79 0.10 -18.71
C TYR A 35 -0.17 0.96 -19.54
N ARG A 36 0.23 1.41 -20.74
CA ARG A 36 -0.64 2.19 -21.64
C ARG A 36 -1.89 1.41 -22.02
N LEU A 37 -1.71 0.17 -22.48
CA LEU A 37 -2.82 -0.69 -22.86
C LEU A 37 -3.78 -0.94 -21.68
N CYS A 38 -3.24 -1.21 -20.49
CA CYS A 38 -4.04 -1.39 -19.28
C CYS A 38 -4.77 -0.10 -18.83
N LYS A 39 -4.26 1.08 -19.18
CA LYS A 39 -4.87 2.38 -18.87
C LYS A 39 -5.97 2.72 -19.88
N GLU A 40 -5.72 2.46 -21.15
CA GLU A 40 -6.66 2.66 -22.27
C GLU A 40 -7.85 1.69 -22.18
N GLU A 41 -7.62 0.44 -21.79
CA GLU A 41 -8.67 -0.58 -21.60
C GLU A 41 -9.53 -0.36 -20.32
N GLY A 42 -9.26 0.70 -19.53
CA GLY A 42 -10.18 1.16 -18.49
C GLY A 42 -10.49 0.15 -17.37
N PRO A 43 -11.58 0.34 -16.59
CA PRO A 43 -11.79 -0.20 -15.23
C PRO A 43 -11.69 -1.73 -15.00
N MET A 44 -11.50 -2.57 -16.02
CA MET A 44 -11.25 -4.02 -15.89
C MET A 44 -10.08 -4.39 -14.95
N LEU A 45 -9.12 -3.49 -14.77
CA LEU A 45 -7.93 -3.70 -13.93
C LEU A 45 -7.92 -2.87 -12.64
N LYS A 46 -8.92 -2.00 -12.43
CA LYS A 46 -9.07 -1.27 -11.17
C LYS A 46 -9.55 -2.28 -10.12
N ARG A 47 -8.58 -2.85 -9.39
CA ARG A 47 -8.83 -3.72 -8.23
C ARG A 47 -9.94 -3.12 -7.37
N THR A 48 -10.98 -3.93 -7.15
CA THR A 48 -11.72 -4.02 -5.90
C THR A 48 -10.69 -3.89 -4.78
N LYS A 49 -10.65 -2.72 -4.13
CA LYS A 49 -9.83 -2.53 -2.95
C LYS A 49 -10.20 -3.67 -2.00
N PRO A 50 -9.27 -4.50 -1.51
CA PRO A 50 -9.64 -5.35 -0.39
C PRO A 50 -10.04 -4.39 0.73
N ALA A 51 -11.31 -4.37 1.07
CA ALA A 51 -11.84 -3.68 2.25
C ALA A 51 -11.22 -4.24 3.56
N GLY A 52 -10.33 -5.24 3.47
CA GLY A 52 -9.81 -6.02 4.59
C GLY A 52 -8.44 -5.58 5.13
N ARG A 53 -8.15 -4.27 5.21
CA ARG A 53 -7.13 -3.81 6.17
C ARG A 53 -7.39 -2.39 6.67
N ARG A 54 -8.65 -2.06 6.96
CA ARG A 54 -8.87 -1.35 8.21
C ARG A 54 -8.62 -2.39 9.29
N LYS A 55 -7.37 -2.51 9.75
CA LYS A 55 -7.18 -3.03 11.10
C LYS A 55 -8.03 -2.07 11.93
N ALA A 56 -9.20 -2.51 12.39
CA ALA A 56 -9.88 -1.77 13.43
C ALA A 56 -8.79 -1.49 14.46
N ALA A 57 -8.51 -0.21 14.72
CA ALA A 57 -7.66 0.13 15.84
C ALA A 57 -8.28 -0.63 17.00
N ARG A 58 -7.56 -1.63 17.54
CA ARG A 58 -8.07 -2.33 18.72
C ARG A 58 -8.41 -1.23 19.70
N LEU A 59 -9.61 -1.28 20.27
CA LEU A 59 -9.98 -0.38 21.35
C LEU A 59 -8.83 -0.50 22.37
N ARG A 60 -8.11 0.59 22.58
CA ARG A 60 -7.08 0.59 23.61
C ARG A 60 -7.82 0.37 24.92
N GLU A 61 -7.34 -0.56 25.74
CA GLU A 61 -7.84 -0.68 27.09
C GLU A 61 -7.71 0.69 27.77
N ASP A 62 -8.76 1.09 28.50
CA ASP A 62 -8.77 2.36 29.20
C ASP A 62 -7.57 2.39 30.15
N LYS A 63 -6.82 3.51 30.13
CA LYS A 63 -5.69 3.67 31.04
C LYS A 63 -6.22 3.61 32.48
N VAL A 64 -5.56 2.81 33.32
CA VAL A 64 -5.86 2.73 34.75
C VAL A 64 -5.82 4.14 35.36
N LYS A 65 -6.86 4.50 36.12
CA LYS A 65 -6.92 5.78 36.82
C LYS A 65 -5.95 5.73 38.01
N PRO A 66 -4.94 6.60 38.08
CA PRO A 66 -4.04 6.64 39.23
C PRO A 66 -4.82 7.06 40.49
N THR A 67 -4.54 6.36 41.60
CA THR A 67 -5.13 6.54 42.93
C THR A 67 -4.17 7.28 43.87
N GLY A 68 -2.87 7.27 43.57
CA GLY A 68 -1.82 7.95 44.33
C GLY A 68 -0.84 8.78 43.46
N PRO A 69 0.03 9.57 44.10
CA PRO A 69 1.13 10.25 43.42
C PRO A 69 2.05 9.25 42.71
N ASP A 70 2.63 9.63 41.58
CA ASP A 70 3.63 8.88 40.82
C ASP A 70 3.18 7.55 40.18
N GLU A 71 1.88 7.24 40.17
CA GLU A 71 1.35 5.98 39.60
C GLU A 71 1.18 6.00 38.07
N ALA A 72 1.16 7.19 37.44
CA ALA A 72 1.01 7.31 36.00
C ALA A 72 1.89 8.44 35.44
N TRP A 73 2.82 8.07 34.55
CA TRP A 73 3.70 9.00 33.84
C TRP A 73 3.60 8.75 32.34
N SER A 74 3.42 9.82 31.56
CA SER A 74 3.54 9.77 30.11
C SER A 74 4.62 10.74 29.67
N MET A 75 5.55 10.24 28.86
CA MET A 75 6.59 11.05 28.24
C MET A 75 6.30 11.13 26.74
N ASP A 76 6.05 12.34 26.26
CA ASP A 76 5.86 12.60 24.83
C ASP A 76 7.10 13.32 24.30
N PHE A 77 7.65 12.83 23.17
CA PHE A 77 8.79 13.46 22.51
C PHE A 77 8.30 14.45 21.45
N VAL A 78 8.85 15.66 21.47
CA VAL A 78 8.69 16.65 20.40
C VAL A 78 10.03 16.76 19.67
N SER A 79 10.03 16.53 18.36
CA SER A 79 11.21 16.76 17.52
C SER A 79 10.98 17.99 16.65
N ASP A 80 11.87 18.97 16.75
CA ASP A 80 11.89 20.10 15.81
C ASP A 80 12.46 19.65 14.46
N GLN A 81 11.84 20.11 13.37
CA GLN A 81 12.34 19.90 12.03
C GLN A 81 13.25 21.08 11.67
N LEU A 82 14.57 20.84 11.54
CA LEU A 82 15.47 21.85 10.99
C LEU A 82 15.15 22.08 9.50
N GLN A 83 15.44 23.28 9.00
CA GLN A 83 15.15 23.72 7.62
C GLN A 83 15.71 22.75 6.55
N ASP A 84 16.75 21.98 6.88
CA ASP A 84 17.40 21.01 5.99
C ASP A 84 16.73 19.62 5.97
N GLY A 85 15.56 19.48 6.61
CA GLY A 85 14.75 18.26 6.56
C GLY A 85 15.27 17.09 7.41
N THR A 86 16.38 17.26 8.11
CA THR A 86 16.91 16.28 9.07
C THR A 86 16.22 16.42 10.43
N ARG A 87 15.83 15.29 11.01
CA ARG A 87 15.25 15.21 12.36
C ARG A 87 16.36 14.88 13.33
N SER A 88 16.62 15.76 14.30
CA SER A 88 17.44 15.38 15.45
C SER A 88 16.54 14.64 16.45
N VAL A 89 16.93 13.42 16.78
CA VAL A 89 16.39 12.69 17.92
C VAL A 89 17.54 12.64 18.90
N ARG A 90 17.43 13.35 20.03
CA ARG A 90 18.29 13.10 21.19
C ARG A 90 17.56 12.15 22.12
#